data_AF-A0A9X3IXU7-F1
#
_entry.id   AF-A0A9X3IXU7-F1
#
_cell.length_a   1.000
_cell.length_b   1.000
_cell.length_c   1.000
_cell.angle_alpha   90.00
_cell.angle_beta   90.00
_cell.angle_gamma   90.00
#
_symmetry.space_group_name_H-M   'P 1'
#
loop_
_entity.id
_entity.type
_entity.pdbx_description
1 polymer ?
#
loop_
_entity_poly.entity_id
_entity_poly.type
_entity_poly.pdbx_seq_one_letter_code
_entity_poly.pdbx_strand_id
1 'polypeptide(L)'
;MAGTWIALLWALTGEPASGEAAAGEVVRASEGSTDEASGDYSRAPGVEVPPAIEARLAELAAAFRRATGKPLVITDGTRRPEVQAELMLRNLERGDDVVRNYANKSAARAVAEAYAKAREAGRTAALAALTAVIRTQVAAGDYVSKHLREGAVDVRCLDLDKRERAVLKKLAKARGIAVVDESRTSTPHYHLNFVR
;
A
#
# COMPACT_ATOMS: atom_id res chain seq x y z
N MET A 1 -24.70 22.15 -9.58
CA MET A 1 -25.50 21.15 -10.31
C MET A 1 -25.04 19.77 -9.88
N ALA A 2 -26.01 18.87 -9.66
CA ALA A 2 -25.84 17.44 -9.38
C ALA A 2 -24.78 16.81 -10.31
N GLY A 3 -23.93 15.87 -9.92
CA GLY A 3 -24.24 14.69 -9.10
C GLY A 3 -24.45 13.52 -10.03
N THR A 4 -23.43 12.70 -10.28
CA THR A 4 -23.61 11.32 -10.76
C THR A 4 -22.38 10.50 -10.43
N TRP A 5 -22.55 9.61 -9.45
CA TRP A 5 -21.65 8.51 -9.14
C TRP A 5 -22.07 7.33 -10.01
N ILE A 6 -21.15 6.73 -10.77
CA ILE A 6 -21.40 5.44 -11.42
C ILE A 6 -20.66 4.37 -10.60
N ALA A 7 -21.44 3.64 -9.81
CA ALA A 7 -21.09 2.33 -9.30
C ALA A 7 -21.31 1.31 -10.42
N LEU A 8 -20.30 0.49 -10.74
CA LEU A 8 -20.50 -0.66 -11.61
C LEU A 8 -20.64 -1.92 -10.77
N LEU A 9 -21.88 -2.42 -10.76
CA LEU A 9 -22.37 -3.66 -10.21
C LEU A 9 -22.09 -4.78 -11.22
N TRP A 10 -21.47 -5.90 -10.81
CA TRP A 10 -21.52 -7.16 -11.57
C TRP A 10 -22.14 -8.23 -10.68
N ALA A 11 -23.38 -8.61 -11.03
CA ALA A 11 -24.09 -9.76 -10.50
C ALA A 11 -24.09 -10.83 -11.59
N LEU A 12 -23.48 -11.98 -11.29
CA LEU A 12 -23.60 -13.22 -12.05
C LEU A 12 -24.71 -14.05 -11.41
N THR A 13 -25.86 -14.15 -12.07
CA THR A 13 -26.92 -15.10 -11.73
C THR A 13 -26.70 -16.38 -12.52
N GLY A 14 -26.29 -17.45 -11.84
CA GLY A 14 -26.41 -18.82 -12.32
C GLY A 14 -27.35 -19.58 -11.37
N GLU A 15 -28.46 -20.09 -11.90
CA GLU A 15 -29.38 -20.96 -11.16
C GLU A 15 -28.79 -22.38 -10.95
N PRO A 16 -29.16 -23.10 -9.87
CA PRO A 16 -28.60 -24.40 -9.56
C PRO A 16 -29.36 -25.56 -10.23
N ALA A 17 -28.61 -26.50 -10.81
CA ALA A 17 -29.11 -27.83 -11.17
C ALA A 17 -28.97 -28.77 -9.97
N SER A 18 -30.07 -29.44 -9.64
CA SER A 18 -30.21 -30.47 -8.62
C SER A 18 -29.50 -31.77 -9.02
N GLY A 19 -28.89 -32.47 -8.04
CA GLY A 19 -28.34 -33.81 -8.24
C GLY A 19 -27.75 -34.38 -6.95
N GLU A 20 -28.35 -35.48 -6.48
CA GLU A 20 -28.13 -36.18 -5.21
C GLU A 20 -26.79 -36.94 -5.06
N ALA A 21 -26.38 -37.02 -3.77
CA ALA A 21 -25.76 -38.12 -3.04
C ALA A 21 -24.50 -38.85 -3.55
N ALA A 22 -23.41 -38.78 -2.76
CA ALA A 22 -22.71 -39.98 -2.29
C ALA A 22 -21.85 -39.65 -1.05
N ALA A 23 -21.91 -40.54 -0.05
CA ALA A 23 -21.14 -40.51 1.17
C ALA A 23 -19.66 -40.81 0.92
N GLY A 24 -18.78 -40.12 1.65
CA GLY A 24 -17.35 -40.36 1.68
C GLY A 24 -16.69 -39.56 2.80
N GLU A 25 -16.47 -40.22 3.93
CA GLU A 25 -15.72 -39.70 5.07
C GLU A 25 -14.27 -39.46 4.67
N VAL A 26 -13.84 -38.19 4.67
CA VAL A 26 -12.42 -37.82 4.53
C VAL A 26 -12.09 -36.78 5.60
N VAL A 27 -11.37 -37.27 6.61
CA VAL A 27 -10.33 -36.62 7.42
C VAL A 27 -10.27 -35.09 7.30
N ARG A 28 -10.63 -34.42 8.41
CA ARG A 28 -10.37 -33.00 8.65
C ARG A 28 -8.87 -32.69 8.53
N ALA A 29 -8.44 -32.27 7.36
CA ALA A 29 -7.32 -31.37 7.21
C ALA A 29 -7.87 -29.95 7.44
N SER A 30 -7.43 -29.32 8.53
CA SER A 30 -7.64 -27.89 8.76
C SER A 30 -6.86 -27.13 7.69
N GLU A 31 -7.52 -26.84 6.58
CA GLU A 31 -7.06 -25.81 5.65
C GLU A 31 -7.16 -24.47 6.40
N GLY A 32 -5.97 -23.94 6.70
CA GLY A 32 -5.79 -22.67 7.35
C GLY A 32 -6.48 -21.58 6.54
N SER A 33 -7.47 -20.97 7.17
CA SER A 33 -8.09 -19.71 6.79
C SER A 33 -7.04 -18.71 6.30
N THR A 34 -7.02 -18.50 4.99
CA THR A 34 -6.60 -17.25 4.37
C THR A 34 -7.76 -16.27 4.47
N ASP A 35 -7.48 -15.06 4.92
CA ASP A 35 -8.31 -13.85 4.80
C ASP A 35 -9.43 -13.63 5.86
N GLU A 36 -9.09 -13.69 7.14
CA GLU A 36 -9.80 -12.88 8.14
C GLU A 36 -9.05 -11.54 8.27
N ALA A 37 -9.52 -10.51 7.57
CA ALA A 37 -9.20 -9.14 7.89
C ALA A 37 -9.62 -8.90 9.35
N SER A 38 -8.67 -8.97 10.29
CA SER A 38 -8.99 -8.69 11.68
C SER A 38 -9.63 -7.30 11.72
N GLY A 39 -10.79 -7.15 12.35
CA GLY A 39 -11.54 -5.88 12.44
C GLY A 39 -10.79 -4.75 13.17
N ASP A 40 -9.50 -4.93 13.40
CA ASP A 40 -8.59 -3.99 14.02
C ASP A 40 -7.99 -3.00 13.01
N TYR A 41 -7.99 -3.32 11.71
CA TYR A 41 -7.66 -2.36 10.68
C TYR A 41 -8.33 -2.66 9.32
N SER A 42 -8.36 -1.67 8.45
CA SER A 42 -8.80 -1.80 7.06
C SER A 42 -7.77 -1.26 6.09
N ARG A 43 -7.88 -1.63 4.82
CA ARG A 43 -6.99 -1.17 3.73
C ARG A 43 -7.79 -0.43 2.67
N ALA A 44 -7.20 0.62 2.11
CA ALA A 44 -7.72 1.21 0.88
C ALA A 44 -7.63 0.20 -0.28
N PRO A 45 -8.51 0.30 -1.29
CA PRO A 45 -8.47 -0.60 -2.45
C PRO A 45 -7.09 -0.61 -3.13
N GLY A 46 -6.58 -1.80 -3.42
CA GLY A 46 -5.29 -1.99 -4.09
C GLY A 46 -4.05 -1.83 -3.21
N VAL A 47 -4.20 -1.65 -1.89
CA VAL A 47 -3.07 -1.60 -0.96
C VAL A 47 -2.56 -3.00 -0.63
N GLU A 48 -1.31 -3.27 -1.03
CA GLU A 48 -0.59 -4.50 -0.72
C GLU A 48 0.30 -4.33 0.52
N VAL A 49 0.18 -5.27 1.47
CA VAL A 49 1.05 -5.37 2.65
C VAL A 49 1.72 -6.75 2.61
N PRO A 50 3.06 -6.85 2.59
CA PRO A 50 3.74 -8.13 2.55
C PRO A 50 3.44 -8.98 3.79
N PRO A 51 3.36 -10.33 3.69
CA PRO A 51 3.07 -11.21 4.83
C PRO A 51 4.00 -11.01 6.04
N ALA A 52 5.28 -10.68 5.82
CA ALA A 52 6.24 -10.42 6.90
C ALA A 52 5.89 -9.17 7.75
N ILE A 53 5.11 -8.26 7.18
CA ILE A 53 4.69 -6.99 7.79
C ILE A 53 3.30 -7.12 8.38
N GLU A 54 2.47 -7.93 7.72
CA GLU A 54 1.09 -8.24 8.07
C GLU A 54 0.91 -8.56 9.55
N ALA A 55 1.66 -9.54 10.07
CA ALA A 55 1.53 -9.97 11.46
C ALA A 55 1.84 -8.82 12.45
N ARG A 56 2.90 -8.06 12.20
CA ARG A 56 3.31 -6.93 13.05
C ARG A 56 2.33 -5.76 12.95
N LEU A 57 1.75 -5.54 11.77
CA LEU A 57 0.71 -4.55 11.54
C LEU A 57 -0.56 -4.93 12.30
N ALA A 58 -0.99 -6.19 12.23
CA ALA A 58 -2.15 -6.70 12.95
C ALA A 58 -1.97 -6.55 14.48
N GLU A 59 -0.79 -6.86 15.02
CA GLU A 59 -0.49 -6.65 16.44
C GLU A 59 -0.57 -5.17 16.87
N LEU A 60 -0.05 -4.26 16.03
CA LEU A 60 -0.14 -2.82 16.26
C LEU A 60 -1.60 -2.35 16.21
N ALA A 61 -2.35 -2.77 15.19
CA ALA A 61 -3.74 -2.43 14.97
C ALA A 61 -4.62 -2.89 16.14
N ALA A 62 -4.48 -4.15 16.57
CA ALA A 62 -5.22 -4.70 17.68
C ALA A 62 -4.92 -3.95 18.99
N ALA A 63 -3.65 -3.59 19.24
CA ALA A 63 -3.28 -2.80 20.41
C ALA A 63 -3.82 -1.37 20.35
N PHE A 64 -3.83 -0.76 19.16
CA PHE A 64 -4.41 0.55 18.95
C PHE A 64 -5.91 0.54 19.22
N ARG A 65 -6.64 -0.40 18.60
CA ARG A 65 -8.09 -0.55 18.78
C ARG A 65 -8.47 -0.84 20.22
N ARG A 66 -7.72 -1.67 20.96
CA ARG A 66 -7.93 -1.85 22.40
C ARG A 66 -7.78 -0.57 23.21
N ALA A 67 -6.89 0.35 22.80
CA ALA A 67 -6.60 1.57 23.54
C ALA A 67 -7.51 2.75 23.16
N THR A 68 -8.06 2.77 21.94
CA THR A 68 -8.82 3.91 21.39
C THR A 68 -10.25 3.57 21.01
N GLY A 69 -10.59 2.28 20.82
CA GLY A 69 -11.85 1.82 20.26
C GLY A 69 -11.94 1.96 18.73
N LYS A 70 -10.96 2.56 18.06
CA LYS A 70 -10.95 2.77 16.60
C LYS A 70 -10.03 1.80 15.89
N PRO A 71 -10.42 1.27 14.72
CA PRO A 71 -9.50 0.54 13.85
C PRO A 71 -8.51 1.51 13.17
N LEU A 72 -7.39 0.99 12.69
CA LEU A 72 -6.51 1.74 11.79
C LEU A 72 -7.02 1.68 10.34
N VAL A 73 -6.70 2.70 9.54
CA VAL A 73 -6.98 2.70 8.10
C VAL A 73 -5.67 2.86 7.34
N ILE A 74 -5.30 1.83 6.59
CA ILE A 74 -4.06 1.79 5.80
C ILE A 74 -4.35 2.32 4.41
N THR A 75 -3.70 3.42 4.06
CA THR A 75 -3.91 4.13 2.78
C THR A 75 -2.88 3.78 1.74
N ASP A 76 -1.72 3.27 2.16
CA ASP A 76 -0.68 2.78 1.27
C ASP A 76 0.16 1.71 1.98
N GLY A 77 0.85 0.89 1.20
CA GLY A 77 1.63 -0.25 1.68
C GLY A 77 3.01 -0.30 1.06
N THR A 78 3.60 -1.50 1.03
CA THR A 78 4.85 -1.69 0.29
C THR A 78 4.50 -1.68 -1.19
N ARG A 79 5.09 -0.76 -1.94
CA ARG A 79 4.84 -0.66 -3.38
C ARG A 79 5.82 -1.55 -4.10
N ARG A 80 5.30 -2.39 -4.99
CA ARG A 80 6.11 -3.07 -5.99
C ARG A 80 6.74 -2.06 -6.96
N PRO A 81 7.88 -2.39 -7.58
CA PRO A 81 8.49 -1.54 -8.61
C PRO A 81 7.52 -1.08 -9.70
N GLU A 82 6.61 -1.95 -10.13
CA GLU A 82 5.62 -1.63 -11.17
C GLU A 82 4.64 -0.54 -10.71
N VAL A 83 4.10 -0.66 -9.49
CA VAL A 83 3.16 0.30 -8.91
C VAL A 83 3.81 1.67 -8.73
N GLN A 84 5.05 1.70 -8.25
CA GLN A 84 5.82 2.93 -8.13
C GLN A 84 6.13 3.54 -9.50
N ALA A 85 6.45 2.71 -10.51
CA ALA A 85 6.69 3.17 -11.88
C ALA A 85 5.44 3.82 -12.48
N GLU A 86 4.26 3.22 -12.30
CA GLU A 86 3.00 3.81 -12.78
C GLU A 86 2.70 5.15 -12.13
N LEU A 87 2.93 5.27 -10.81
CA LEU A 87 2.74 6.53 -10.10
C LEU A 87 3.70 7.61 -10.61
N MET A 88 4.97 7.28 -10.78
CA MET A 88 5.96 8.21 -11.31
C MET A 88 5.65 8.61 -12.76
N LEU A 89 5.18 7.67 -13.59
CA LEU A 89 4.74 7.94 -14.96
C LEU A 89 3.59 8.96 -14.98
N ARG A 90 2.53 8.74 -14.19
CA ARG A 90 1.40 9.68 -14.10
C ARG A 90 1.85 11.08 -13.68
N ASN A 91 2.76 11.16 -12.70
CA ASN A 91 3.30 12.44 -12.24
C ASN A 91 4.08 13.16 -13.35
N LEU A 92 4.94 12.43 -14.07
CA LEU A 92 5.74 12.96 -15.17
C LEU A 92 4.88 13.42 -16.35
N GLU A 93 3.82 12.69 -16.70
CA GLU A 93 2.86 13.08 -17.75
C GLU A 93 2.07 14.33 -17.38
N ARG A 94 1.79 14.55 -16.09
CA ARG A 94 1.18 15.78 -15.58
C ARG A 94 2.15 16.97 -15.56
N GLY A 95 3.45 16.73 -15.81
CA GLY A 95 4.49 17.75 -15.73
C GLY A 95 5.00 18.04 -14.32
N ASP A 96 4.79 17.11 -13.37
CA ASP A 96 5.34 17.26 -12.03
C ASP A 96 6.88 17.19 -12.06
N ASP A 97 7.54 18.04 -11.27
CA ASP A 97 8.98 17.94 -11.03
C ASP A 97 9.28 16.81 -10.03
N VAL A 98 9.39 15.59 -10.54
CA VAL A 98 9.69 14.40 -9.72
C VAL A 98 11.04 14.52 -9.02
N VAL A 99 12.03 15.17 -9.63
CA VAL A 99 13.36 15.31 -8.99
C VAL A 99 13.24 16.19 -7.75
N ARG A 100 12.47 17.27 -7.83
CA ARG A 100 12.20 18.13 -6.66
C ARG A 100 11.34 17.43 -5.60
N ASN A 101 10.38 16.60 -6.00
CA ASN A 101 9.41 16.01 -5.06
C ASN A 101 9.96 14.83 -4.25
N TYR A 102 10.94 14.09 -4.77
CA TYR A 102 11.46 12.90 -4.11
C TYR A 102 12.70 13.18 -3.25
N ALA A 103 12.86 12.49 -2.12
CA ALA A 103 14.00 12.69 -1.22
C ALA A 103 15.33 12.27 -1.86
N ASN A 104 15.36 11.10 -2.52
CA ASN A 104 16.54 10.62 -3.23
C ASN A 104 16.63 11.26 -4.61
N LYS A 105 17.38 12.37 -4.70
CA LYS A 105 17.52 13.16 -5.93
C LYS A 105 18.21 12.41 -7.06
N SER A 106 19.19 11.56 -6.76
CA SER A 106 19.93 10.80 -7.77
C SER A 106 19.03 9.73 -8.40
N ALA A 107 18.37 8.91 -7.56
CA ALA A 107 17.43 7.91 -8.04
C ALA A 107 16.25 8.51 -8.82
N ALA A 108 15.73 9.66 -8.38
CA ALA A 108 14.66 10.37 -9.09
C ALA A 108 15.12 10.91 -10.46
N ARG A 109 16.36 11.39 -10.58
CA ARG A 109 16.93 11.81 -11.88
C ARG A 109 17.04 10.64 -12.85
N ALA A 110 17.54 9.49 -12.40
CA ALA A 110 17.64 8.29 -13.25
C ALA A 110 16.26 7.89 -13.81
N VAL A 111 15.20 7.99 -13.01
CA VAL A 111 13.83 7.74 -13.45
C VAL A 111 13.36 8.79 -14.48
N ALA A 112 13.60 10.08 -14.22
CA ALA A 112 13.22 11.14 -15.16
C ALA A 112 13.95 11.03 -16.51
N GLU A 113 15.23 10.66 -16.50
CA GLU A 113 16.02 10.42 -17.70
C GLU A 113 15.50 9.22 -18.50
N ALA A 114 15.10 8.14 -17.84
CA ALA A 114 14.50 6.99 -18.49
C ALA A 114 13.16 7.35 -19.15
N TYR A 115 12.33 8.15 -18.49
CA TYR A 115 11.09 8.67 -19.09
C TYR A 115 11.38 9.52 -20.33
N ALA A 116 12.31 10.48 -20.23
CA ALA A 116 12.66 11.36 -21.35
C ALA A 116 13.12 10.58 -22.60
N LYS A 117 13.85 9.47 -22.41
CA LYS A 117 14.30 8.60 -23.50
C LYS A 117 13.19 7.75 -24.11
N ALA A 118 12.24 7.29 -23.30
CA ALA A 118 11.24 6.30 -23.70
C ALA A 118 9.86 6.88 -24.07
N ARG A 119 9.56 8.13 -23.67
CA ARG A 119 8.21 8.72 -23.84
C ARG A 119 7.73 8.80 -25.29
N GLU A 120 8.62 9.05 -26.24
CA GLU A 120 8.26 9.15 -27.67
C GLU A 120 7.90 7.78 -28.27
N ALA A 121 8.36 6.69 -27.64
CA ALA A 121 7.96 5.32 -28.00
C ALA A 121 6.61 4.91 -27.37
N GLY A 122 5.94 5.82 -26.66
CA GLY A 122 4.62 5.62 -26.08
C GLY A 122 4.62 5.16 -24.63
N ARG A 123 3.43 5.22 -24.02
CA ARG A 123 3.21 4.98 -22.59
C ARG A 123 3.73 3.62 -22.10
N THR A 124 3.50 2.55 -22.86
CA THR A 124 3.91 1.19 -22.49
C THR A 124 5.44 1.07 -22.43
N ALA A 125 6.15 1.64 -23.41
CA ALA A 125 7.61 1.66 -23.42
C ALA A 125 8.17 2.50 -22.27
N ALA A 126 7.56 3.65 -21.98
CA ALA A 126 7.92 4.48 -20.84
C ALA A 126 7.74 3.74 -19.51
N LEU A 127 6.59 3.07 -19.30
CA LEU A 127 6.34 2.30 -18.09
C LEU A 127 7.34 1.16 -17.89
N ALA A 128 7.66 0.43 -18.96
CA ALA A 128 8.65 -0.64 -18.93
C ALA A 128 10.04 -0.11 -18.56
N ALA A 129 10.47 1.00 -19.16
CA ALA A 129 11.75 1.65 -18.86
C ALA A 129 11.83 2.12 -17.39
N LEU A 130 10.76 2.74 -16.89
CA LEU A 130 10.67 3.20 -15.50
C LEU A 130 10.74 2.03 -14.52
N THR A 131 9.98 0.97 -14.80
CA THR A 131 9.98 -0.25 -13.98
C THR A 131 11.37 -0.87 -13.91
N ALA A 132 12.09 -0.94 -15.04
CA ALA A 132 13.43 -1.49 -15.09
C ALA A 132 14.42 -0.69 -14.21
N VAL A 133 14.40 0.65 -14.31
CA VAL A 133 15.23 1.52 -13.45
C VAL A 133 14.92 1.31 -11.98
N ILE A 134 13.64 1.28 -11.62
CA ILE A 134 13.20 1.12 -10.22
C ILE A 134 13.56 -0.27 -9.68
N ARG A 135 13.48 -1.33 -10.50
CA ARG A 135 13.94 -2.68 -10.11
C ARG A 135 15.44 -2.70 -9.83
N THR A 136 16.25 -2.07 -10.68
CA THR A 136 17.71 -1.96 -10.45
C THR A 136 18.02 -1.19 -9.18
N GLN A 137 17.31 -0.08 -8.94
CA GLN A 137 17.40 0.69 -7.70
C GLN A 137 17.09 -0.15 -6.46
N VAL A 138 15.99 -0.91 -6.49
CA VAL A 138 15.61 -1.82 -5.42
C VAL A 138 16.69 -2.87 -5.18
N ALA A 139 17.20 -3.51 -6.24
CA ALA A 139 18.25 -4.51 -6.15
C ALA A 139 19.57 -3.96 -5.58
N ALA A 140 19.87 -2.68 -5.85
CA ALA A 140 21.05 -1.99 -5.34
C ALA A 140 20.85 -1.34 -3.95
N GLY A 141 19.62 -1.38 -3.39
CA GLY A 141 19.28 -0.67 -2.17
C GLY A 141 19.19 0.86 -2.32
N ASP A 142 19.20 1.39 -3.54
CA ASP A 142 19.15 2.82 -3.88
C ASP A 142 17.73 3.26 -4.24
N TYR A 143 16.82 3.19 -3.28
CA TYR A 143 15.39 3.38 -3.52
C TYR A 143 15.03 4.83 -3.87
N VAL A 144 14.27 5.03 -4.95
CA VAL A 144 13.65 6.33 -5.25
C VAL A 144 12.56 6.71 -4.25
N SER A 145 11.85 5.72 -3.70
CA SER A 145 10.75 5.89 -2.74
C SER A 145 10.92 4.96 -1.54
N LYS A 146 10.58 5.44 -0.34
CA LYS A 146 10.61 4.62 0.89
C LYS A 146 9.63 3.43 0.82
N HIS A 147 8.54 3.55 0.08
CA HIS A 147 7.57 2.47 -0.12
C HIS A 147 8.11 1.27 -0.91
N LEU A 148 9.22 1.46 -1.63
CA LEU A 148 9.90 0.35 -2.30
C LEU A 148 10.74 -0.49 -1.34
N ARG A 149 11.05 0.05 -0.15
CA ARG A 149 11.69 -0.73 0.91
C ARG A 149 10.61 -1.62 1.51
N GLU A 150 10.89 -2.92 1.62
CA GLU A 150 10.00 -3.86 2.28
C GLU A 150 9.58 -3.29 3.65
N GLY A 151 8.29 -3.25 3.94
CA GLY A 151 7.78 -2.90 5.27
C GLY A 151 7.52 -1.44 5.57
N ALA A 152 7.21 -0.63 4.55
CA ALA A 152 6.50 0.62 4.77
C ALA A 152 4.99 0.44 4.62
N VAL A 153 4.21 1.11 5.47
CA VAL A 153 2.76 1.32 5.29
C VAL A 153 2.37 2.73 5.72
N ASP A 154 1.40 3.33 5.05
CA ASP A 154 0.84 4.63 5.42
C ASP A 154 -0.49 4.45 6.15
N VAL A 155 -0.61 5.10 7.30
CA VAL A 155 -1.81 5.12 8.12
C VAL A 155 -2.49 6.46 7.97
N ARG A 156 -3.77 6.46 7.60
CA ARG A 156 -4.60 7.66 7.59
C ARG A 156 -4.56 8.32 8.97
N CYS A 157 -4.44 9.64 8.98
CA CYS A 157 -4.39 10.37 10.24
C CYS A 157 -5.51 11.40 10.42
N LEU A 158 -6.33 11.68 9.40
CA LEU A 158 -7.31 12.78 9.44
C LEU A 158 -8.43 12.58 10.48
N ASP A 159 -8.80 11.34 10.74
CA ASP A 159 -9.83 10.90 11.68
C ASP A 159 -9.31 10.61 13.10
N LEU A 160 -8.00 10.82 13.33
CA LEU A 160 -7.37 10.66 14.63
C LEU A 160 -7.28 12.00 15.38
N ASP A 161 -7.74 12.01 16.62
CA ASP A 161 -7.55 13.12 17.55
C ASP A 161 -6.12 13.16 18.13
N LYS A 162 -5.81 14.20 18.93
CA LYS A 162 -4.48 14.38 19.53
C LYS A 162 -4.06 13.20 20.42
N ARG A 163 -4.99 12.63 21.18
CA ARG A 163 -4.73 11.49 22.08
C ARG A 163 -4.46 10.23 21.27
N GLU A 164 -5.29 9.96 20.28
CA GLU A 164 -5.19 8.80 19.39
C GLU A 164 -3.86 8.80 18.61
N ARG A 165 -3.47 9.96 18.07
CA ARG A 165 -2.15 10.15 17.44
C ARG A 165 -1.00 9.82 18.39
N ALA A 166 -1.08 10.26 19.64
CA ALA A 166 -0.06 9.97 20.66
C ALA A 166 -0.01 8.48 21.02
N VAL A 167 -1.18 7.82 21.13
CA VAL A 167 -1.28 6.38 21.35
C VAL A 167 -0.65 5.59 20.21
N LEU A 168 -0.95 5.92 18.95
CA LEU A 168 -0.34 5.28 17.77
C LEU A 168 1.19 5.37 17.82
N LYS A 169 1.72 6.59 18.00
CA LYS A 169 3.18 6.82 18.08
C LYS A 169 3.84 6.05 19.23
N LYS A 170 3.19 6.01 20.40
CA LYS A 170 3.68 5.27 21.58
C LYS A 170 3.71 3.76 21.30
N LEU A 171 2.63 3.20 20.76
CA LEU A 171 2.53 1.76 20.48
C LEU A 171 3.48 1.30 19.38
N ALA A 172 3.64 2.11 18.32
CA ALA A 172 4.60 1.87 17.25
C ALA A 172 6.04 1.86 17.78
N LYS A 173 6.42 2.88 18.57
CA LYS A 173 7.74 2.97 19.20
C LYS A 173 8.02 1.76 20.10
N ALA A 174 7.05 1.31 20.90
CA ALA A 174 7.18 0.14 21.76
C ALA A 174 7.41 -1.18 20.99
N ARG A 175 7.04 -1.22 19.70
CA ARG A 175 7.21 -2.37 18.80
C ARG A 175 8.39 -2.22 17.83
N GLY A 176 9.25 -1.22 18.05
CA GLY A 176 10.39 -0.93 17.19
C GLY A 176 10.01 -0.43 15.80
N ILE A 177 8.76 0.02 15.59
CA ILE A 177 8.29 0.58 14.32
C ILE A 177 8.60 2.07 14.31
N ALA A 178 9.33 2.52 13.28
CA ALA A 178 9.61 3.94 13.11
C ALA A 178 8.38 4.65 12.54
N VAL A 179 8.08 5.85 13.03
CA VAL A 179 6.95 6.67 12.58
C VAL A 179 7.48 7.98 12.05
N VAL A 180 7.18 8.29 10.78
CA VAL A 180 7.39 9.61 10.22
C VAL A 180 6.05 10.34 10.22
N ASP A 181 6.05 11.55 10.78
CA ASP A 181 4.87 12.39 10.85
C ASP A 181 4.73 13.21 9.57
N GLU A 182 3.87 12.74 8.67
CA GLU A 182 3.54 13.42 7.42
C GLU A 182 2.13 14.04 7.45
N SER A 183 1.60 14.27 8.66
CA SER A 183 0.25 14.83 8.85
C SER A 183 0.09 16.28 8.37
N ARG A 184 1.20 16.96 8.06
CA ARG A 184 1.24 18.34 7.54
C ARG A 184 1.57 18.42 6.05
N THR A 185 1.53 17.30 5.32
CA THR A 185 1.79 17.26 3.87
C THR A 185 0.48 17.41 3.07
N SER A 186 0.57 17.48 1.73
CA SER A 186 -0.60 17.53 0.84
C SER A 186 -1.49 16.28 0.90
N THR A 187 -0.96 15.17 1.41
CA THR A 187 -1.72 13.93 1.62
C THR A 187 -1.47 13.48 3.07
N PRO A 188 -2.20 13.99 4.06
CA PRO A 188 -1.89 13.78 5.48
C PRO A 188 -1.97 12.30 5.92
N HIS A 189 -0.84 11.73 6.33
CA HIS A 189 -0.75 10.36 6.86
C HIS A 189 0.40 10.21 7.87
N TYR A 190 0.47 9.05 8.54
CA TYR A 190 1.66 8.60 9.25
C TYR A 190 2.32 7.48 8.47
N HIS A 191 3.59 7.66 8.12
CA HIS A 191 4.36 6.64 7.45
C HIS A 191 5.03 5.74 8.50
N LEU A 192 4.66 4.47 8.52
CA LEU A 192 5.22 3.46 9.43
C LEU A 192 6.27 2.64 8.69
N ASN A 193 7.47 2.57 9.25
CA ASN A 193 8.53 1.70 8.75
C ASN A 193 8.81 0.57 9.76
N PHE A 194 8.54 -0.65 9.31
CA PHE A 194 8.68 -1.89 10.06
C PHE A 194 10.10 -2.46 9.95
N VAL A 195 10.89 -2.06 8.96
CA VAL A 195 12.24 -2.60 8.73
C VAL A 195 13.28 -1.53 9.11
N ARG A 196 14.16 -1.88 10.05
CA ARG A 196 15.31 -1.04 10.41
C ARG A 196 16.48 -1.40 9.50
#